data_AF-A0A962KG62-F1
#
_entry.id   AF-A0A962KG62-F1
#
_cell.length_a   1.000
_cell.length_b   1.000
_cell.length_c   1.000
_cell.angle_alpha   90.00
_cell.angle_beta   90.00
_cell.angle_gamma   90.00
#
_symmetry.space_group_name_H-M   'P 1'
#
loop_
_entity.id
_entity.type
_entity.pdbx_description
1 polymer ?
#
loop_
_entity_poly.entity_id
_entity_poly.type
_entity_poly.pdbx_seq_one_letter_code
_entity_poly.pdbx_strand_id
1 'polypeptide(L)'
;MNQVPTGAAVAIEVRNPRTGDVDCEFTPTTTDELKAVCSRARKAQVEWEAMGLEGRITVLKAWGERLQAHREELLEAVCADTGRFRESELEVDLPPKWIDQWAEAARMSLAPEAQQTANPMVTSFADYSPYPLLGVISPWNFPCALSLMDAVPALVAGCGVVIKPSEVTPRFIDPLMKTIEECDVLRDLLVYIRGAGDVGAALIDQVDMVCF
;
A
#
# COMPACT_ATOMS: atom_id res chain seq x y z
N MET A 1 17.00 -36.12 10.86
CA MET A 1 16.86 -34.65 10.78
C MET A 1 17.21 -34.26 9.36
N ASN A 2 16.21 -34.18 8.49
CA ASN A 2 16.42 -33.75 7.11
C ASN A 2 16.53 -32.23 7.12
N GLN A 3 17.73 -31.72 6.87
CA GLN A 3 17.95 -30.32 6.55
C GLN A 3 17.22 -30.04 5.24
N VAL A 4 16.16 -29.23 5.31
CA VAL A 4 15.55 -28.61 4.14
C VAL A 4 16.59 -27.63 3.59
N PRO A 5 17.00 -27.73 2.31
CA PRO A 5 17.90 -26.76 1.72
C PRO A 5 17.26 -25.38 1.81
N THR A 6 18.06 -24.34 2.05
CA THR A 6 17.67 -22.94 1.88
C THR A 6 17.27 -22.73 0.41
N GLY A 7 16.02 -23.05 0.09
CA GLY A 7 15.53 -23.13 -1.27
C GLY A 7 15.35 -21.74 -1.83
N ALA A 8 15.96 -21.48 -2.99
CA ALA A 8 15.58 -20.34 -3.82
C ALA A 8 14.05 -20.33 -3.97
N ALA A 9 13.42 -19.18 -3.78
CA ALA A 9 11.97 -19.06 -3.89
C ALA A 9 11.52 -19.58 -5.26
N VAL A 10 10.58 -20.54 -5.26
CA VAL A 10 10.04 -21.12 -6.49
C VAL A 10 9.18 -20.05 -7.17
N ALA A 11 9.41 -19.82 -8.47
CA ALA A 11 8.63 -18.86 -9.24
C ALA A 11 7.14 -19.24 -9.22
N ILE A 12 6.28 -18.24 -9.10
CA ILE A 12 4.82 -18.39 -9.20
C ILE A 12 4.40 -18.06 -10.63
N GLU A 13 3.80 -19.03 -11.29
CA GLU A 13 3.16 -18.87 -12.60
C GLU A 13 1.81 -18.17 -12.47
N VAL A 14 1.56 -17.19 -13.34
CA VAL A 14 0.33 -16.42 -13.38
C VAL A 14 -0.39 -16.69 -14.69
N ARG A 15 -1.64 -17.14 -14.60
CA ARG A 15 -2.45 -17.50 -15.77
C ARG A 15 -3.28 -16.33 -16.26
N ASN A 16 -3.39 -16.20 -17.57
CA ASN A 16 -4.33 -15.31 -18.20
C ASN A 16 -5.76 -15.87 -18.02
N PRO A 17 -6.68 -15.15 -17.38
CA PRO A 17 -8.03 -15.68 -17.13
C PRO A 17 -8.86 -15.82 -18.41
N ARG A 18 -8.46 -15.19 -19.53
CA ARG A 18 -9.19 -15.28 -20.81
C ARG A 18 -8.75 -16.46 -21.67
N THR A 19 -7.49 -16.89 -21.57
CA THR A 19 -6.93 -17.96 -22.41
C THR A 19 -6.57 -19.23 -21.63
N GLY A 20 -6.23 -19.10 -20.35
CA GLY A 20 -5.73 -20.17 -19.49
C GLY A 20 -4.21 -20.38 -19.56
N ASP A 21 -3.53 -19.69 -20.48
CA ASP A 21 -2.08 -19.78 -20.66
C ASP A 21 -1.32 -19.10 -19.52
N VAL A 22 -0.11 -19.59 -19.24
CA VAL A 22 0.84 -18.90 -18.38
C VAL A 22 1.61 -17.90 -19.24
N ASP A 23 1.39 -16.61 -19.01
CA ASP A 23 2.02 -15.51 -19.77
C ASP A 23 2.77 -14.52 -18.84
N CYS A 24 2.84 -14.81 -17.55
CA CYS A 24 3.59 -14.06 -16.56
C CYS A 24 4.07 -15.00 -15.44
N GLU A 25 5.26 -14.75 -14.91
CA GLU A 25 5.79 -15.41 -13.72
C GLU A 25 6.52 -14.39 -12.83
N PHE A 26 6.58 -14.64 -11.53
CA PHE A 26 7.35 -13.80 -10.61
C PHE A 26 7.96 -14.63 -9.49
N THR A 27 9.07 -14.14 -8.93
CA THR A 27 9.70 -14.75 -7.75
C THR A 27 9.09 -14.16 -6.47
N PRO A 28 8.59 -14.99 -5.54
CA PRO A 28 8.12 -14.51 -4.24
C PRO A 28 9.23 -13.80 -3.45
N THR A 29 8.85 -12.76 -2.71
CA THR A 29 9.72 -12.07 -1.76
C THR A 29 10.13 -13.04 -0.66
N THR A 30 11.43 -13.18 -0.47
CA THR A 30 12.00 -14.02 0.59
C THR A 30 11.80 -13.40 1.96
N THR A 31 11.93 -14.20 3.03
CA THR A 31 11.82 -13.70 4.41
C THR A 31 12.86 -12.60 4.73
N ASP A 32 14.07 -12.71 4.20
CA ASP A 32 15.12 -11.71 4.46
C ASP A 32 14.88 -10.41 3.69
N GLU A 33 14.41 -10.49 2.45
CA GLU A 33 13.97 -9.32 1.69
C GLU A 33 12.79 -8.62 2.36
N LEU A 34 11.82 -9.39 2.85
CA LEU A 34 10.68 -8.87 3.59
C LEU A 34 11.13 -8.08 4.82
N LYS A 35 11.99 -8.66 5.66
CA LYS A 35 12.56 -7.97 6.83
C LYS A 35 13.29 -6.69 6.43
N ALA A 36 14.07 -6.73 5.34
CA ALA A 36 14.80 -5.57 4.86
C ALA A 36 13.86 -4.46 4.37
N VAL A 37 12.79 -4.81 3.65
CA VAL A 37 11.75 -3.88 3.20
C VAL A 37 11.04 -3.24 4.39
N CYS A 38 10.55 -4.04 5.34
CA CYS A 38 9.88 -3.52 6.54
C CYS A 38 10.80 -2.62 7.37
N SER A 39 12.09 -2.96 7.48
CA SER A 39 13.07 -2.12 8.18
C SER A 39 13.29 -0.76 7.49
N ARG A 40 13.34 -0.72 6.15
CA ARG A 40 13.44 0.56 5.41
C ARG A 40 12.17 1.38 5.54
N ALA A 41 11.01 0.76 5.40
CA ALA A 41 9.72 1.45 5.54
C ALA A 41 9.53 2.09 6.92
N ARG A 42 9.93 1.40 7.99
CA ARG A 42 9.93 1.99 9.35
C ARG A 42 10.85 3.20 9.48
N LYS A 43 12.02 3.18 8.82
CA LYS A 43 12.94 4.33 8.84
C LYS A 43 12.37 5.51 8.05
N ALA A 44 11.84 5.25 6.87
CA ALA A 44 11.20 6.27 6.04
C ALA A 44 9.97 6.88 6.73
N GLN A 45 9.23 6.09 7.52
CA GLN A 45 8.05 6.56 8.25
C GLN A 45 8.38 7.67 9.26
N VAL A 46 9.54 7.65 9.90
CA VAL A 46 9.93 8.70 10.87
C VAL A 46 9.99 10.08 10.19
N GLU A 47 10.60 10.15 9.02
CA GLU A 47 10.67 11.39 8.24
C GLU A 47 9.30 11.78 7.68
N TRP A 48 8.52 10.78 7.23
CA TRP A 48 7.16 10.97 6.75
C TRP A 48 6.20 11.56 7.79
N GLU A 49 6.26 11.07 9.02
CA GLU A 49 5.47 11.61 10.14
C GLU A 49 5.89 13.04 10.47
N ALA A 50 7.21 13.30 10.50
CA ALA A 50 7.78 14.62 10.79
C ALA A 50 7.41 15.72 9.78
N MET A 51 7.00 15.36 8.55
CA MET A 51 6.48 16.33 7.57
C MET A 51 5.16 16.99 8.00
N GLY A 52 4.46 16.40 8.98
CA GLY A 52 3.13 16.85 9.39
C GLY A 52 2.05 16.58 8.33
N LEU A 53 0.78 16.77 8.72
CA LEU A 53 -0.36 16.40 7.89
C LEU A 53 -0.35 17.07 6.51
N GLU A 54 -0.12 18.39 6.44
CA GLU A 54 -0.14 19.11 5.16
C GLU A 54 1.00 18.69 4.22
N GLY A 55 2.21 18.47 4.76
CA GLY A 55 3.34 17.99 3.96
C GLY A 55 3.04 16.61 3.33
N ARG A 56 2.45 15.71 4.12
CA ARG A 56 2.01 14.40 3.62
C ARG A 56 0.94 14.52 2.55
N ILE A 57 -0.08 15.35 2.76
CA ILE A 57 -1.13 15.59 1.76
C ILE A 57 -0.56 16.12 0.45
N THR A 58 0.40 17.06 0.50
CA THR A 58 1.05 17.59 -0.71
C THR A 58 1.72 16.47 -1.51
N VAL A 59 2.49 15.60 -0.86
CA VAL A 59 3.16 14.47 -1.51
C VAL A 59 2.14 13.48 -2.08
N LEU A 60 1.11 13.12 -1.31
CA LEU A 60 0.10 12.16 -1.78
C LEU A 60 -0.70 12.70 -2.96
N LYS A 61 -1.05 14.00 -2.99
CA LYS A 61 -1.72 14.60 -4.14
C LYS A 61 -0.84 14.57 -5.40
N ALA A 62 0.45 14.88 -5.25
CA ALA A 62 1.41 14.76 -6.35
C ALA A 62 1.51 13.30 -6.86
N TRP A 63 1.50 12.32 -5.95
CA TRP A 63 1.43 10.91 -6.34
C TRP A 63 0.10 10.55 -7.05
N GLY A 64 -1.02 11.11 -6.60
CA GLY A 64 -2.32 11.02 -7.27
C GLY A 64 -2.28 11.49 -8.73
N GLU A 65 -1.53 12.55 -9.03
CA GLU A 65 -1.29 13.01 -10.40
C GLU A 65 -0.46 12.00 -11.21
N ARG A 66 0.51 11.31 -10.59
CA ARG A 66 1.28 10.24 -11.24
C ARG A 66 0.43 9.01 -11.55
N LEU A 67 -0.46 8.63 -10.63
CA LEU A 67 -1.44 7.57 -10.88
C LEU A 67 -2.32 7.89 -12.11
N GLN A 68 -2.75 9.14 -12.25
CA GLN A 68 -3.52 9.57 -13.43
C GLN A 68 -2.66 9.58 -14.70
N ALA A 69 -1.40 10.01 -14.62
CA ALA A 69 -0.49 10.04 -15.76
C ALA A 69 -0.16 8.63 -16.30
N HIS A 70 -0.11 7.61 -15.43
CA HIS A 70 0.12 6.20 -15.80
C HIS A 70 -1.17 5.36 -15.83
N ARG A 71 -2.34 6.01 -15.89
CA ARG A 71 -3.65 5.35 -15.85
C ARG A 71 -3.80 4.26 -16.91
N GLU A 72 -3.34 4.49 -18.13
CA GLU A 72 -3.48 3.54 -19.24
C GLU A 72 -2.68 2.25 -18.96
N GLU A 73 -1.43 2.37 -18.51
CA GLU A 73 -0.59 1.21 -18.14
C GLU A 73 -1.21 0.40 -16.98
N LEU A 74 -1.74 1.10 -15.97
CA LEU A 74 -2.46 0.47 -14.85
C LEU A 74 -3.73 -0.24 -15.33
N LEU A 75 -4.53 0.39 -16.19
CA LEU A 75 -5.76 -0.18 -16.71
C LEU A 75 -5.48 -1.44 -17.53
N GLU A 76 -4.49 -1.40 -18.42
CA GLU A 76 -4.08 -2.55 -19.22
C GLU A 76 -3.67 -3.73 -18.34
N ALA A 77 -2.85 -3.46 -17.31
CA ALA A 77 -2.39 -4.48 -16.38
C ALA A 77 -3.53 -5.10 -15.56
N VAL A 78 -4.43 -4.28 -14.99
CA VAL A 78 -5.61 -4.77 -14.24
C VAL A 78 -6.55 -5.54 -15.16
N CYS A 79 -6.74 -5.09 -16.41
CA CYS A 79 -7.55 -5.81 -17.39
C CYS A 79 -6.92 -7.16 -17.75
N ALA A 80 -5.61 -7.24 -17.90
CA ALA A 80 -4.90 -8.49 -18.16
C ALA A 80 -5.05 -9.47 -16.99
N ASP A 81 -4.90 -8.99 -15.76
CA ASP A 81 -5.06 -9.77 -14.53
C ASP A 81 -6.48 -10.31 -14.31
N THR A 82 -7.49 -9.48 -14.54
CA THR A 82 -8.86 -9.77 -14.07
C THR A 82 -9.80 -10.32 -15.15
N GLY A 83 -9.45 -10.18 -16.43
CA GLY A 83 -10.33 -10.62 -17.51
C GLY A 83 -11.47 -9.64 -17.85
N ARG A 84 -11.67 -8.56 -17.08
CA ARG A 84 -12.74 -7.56 -17.27
C ARG A 84 -12.20 -6.18 -17.68
N PHE A 85 -13.10 -5.31 -18.14
CA PHE A 85 -12.74 -3.95 -18.60
C PHE A 85 -13.47 -2.85 -17.80
N ARG A 86 -14.81 -2.85 -17.80
CA ARG A 86 -15.59 -1.74 -17.22
C ARG A 86 -15.34 -1.54 -15.71
N GLU A 87 -15.26 -2.63 -14.96
CA GLU A 87 -14.94 -2.59 -13.53
C GLU A 87 -13.49 -2.18 -13.30
N SER A 88 -12.57 -2.57 -14.19
CA SER A 88 -11.15 -2.21 -14.13
C SER A 88 -10.96 -0.70 -14.32
N GLU A 89 -11.71 -0.07 -15.24
CA GLU A 89 -11.72 1.39 -15.39
C GLU A 89 -12.16 2.10 -14.11
N LEU A 90 -13.27 1.65 -13.52
CA LEU A 90 -13.76 2.22 -12.27
C LEU A 90 -12.72 2.12 -11.17
N GLU A 91 -12.08 0.97 -11.04
CA GLU A 91 -11.10 0.67 -10.00
C GLU A 91 -9.82 1.52 -10.11
N VAL A 92 -9.23 1.67 -11.29
CA VAL A 92 -7.99 2.48 -11.44
C VAL A 92 -8.25 3.97 -11.20
N ASP A 93 -9.51 4.42 -11.34
CA ASP A 93 -9.92 5.80 -11.15
C ASP A 93 -10.29 6.14 -9.69
N LEU A 94 -10.26 5.18 -8.77
CA LEU A 94 -10.60 5.39 -7.35
C LEU A 94 -9.43 5.96 -6.52
N PRO A 95 -8.19 5.44 -6.60
CA PRO A 95 -7.13 5.86 -5.68
C PRO A 95 -6.83 7.36 -5.67
N PRO A 96 -6.74 8.08 -6.81
CA PRO A 96 -6.56 9.52 -6.78
C PRO A 96 -7.71 10.26 -6.06
N LYS A 97 -8.94 9.78 -6.20
CA LYS A 97 -10.11 10.36 -5.53
C LYS A 97 -10.08 10.09 -4.02
N TRP A 98 -9.64 8.90 -3.62
CA TRP A 98 -9.49 8.58 -2.20
C TRP A 98 -8.41 9.43 -1.54
N ILE A 99 -7.32 9.74 -2.24
CA ILE A 99 -6.30 10.66 -1.73
C ILE A 99 -6.93 12.02 -1.40
N ASP A 100 -7.75 12.57 -2.30
CA ASP A 100 -8.45 13.83 -2.05
C ASP A 100 -9.45 13.74 -0.89
N GLN A 101 -10.26 12.67 -0.86
CA GLN A 101 -11.26 12.45 0.19
C GLN A 101 -10.63 12.31 1.58
N TRP A 102 -9.56 11.50 1.70
CA TRP A 102 -8.88 11.29 2.97
C TRP A 102 -8.05 12.50 3.39
N ALA A 103 -7.48 13.26 2.46
CA ALA A 103 -6.84 14.52 2.77
C ALA A 103 -7.83 15.51 3.43
N GLU A 104 -9.04 15.63 2.88
CA GLU A 104 -10.07 16.50 3.46
C GLU A 104 -10.59 15.97 4.80
N ALA A 105 -10.90 14.67 4.87
CA ALA A 105 -11.37 14.04 6.09
C ALA A 105 -10.35 14.16 7.23
N ALA A 106 -9.06 14.03 6.94
CA ALA A 106 -7.99 14.16 7.93
C ALA A 106 -7.85 15.59 8.46
N ARG A 107 -7.99 16.62 7.62
CA ARG A 107 -7.99 18.02 8.08
C ARG A 107 -9.10 18.30 9.08
N MET A 108 -10.27 17.69 8.88
CA MET A 108 -11.40 17.83 9.79
C MET A 108 -11.23 16.99 11.06
N SER A 109 -10.74 15.75 10.92
CA SER A 109 -10.77 14.75 12.00
C SER A 109 -9.55 14.78 12.91
N LEU A 110 -8.41 15.30 12.43
CA LEU A 110 -7.15 15.39 13.18
C LEU A 110 -6.88 16.80 13.71
N ALA A 111 -7.78 17.75 13.49
CA ALA A 111 -7.65 19.08 14.07
C ALA A 111 -7.76 18.99 15.61
N PRO A 112 -6.77 19.51 16.37
CA PRO A 112 -6.81 19.46 17.82
C PRO A 112 -7.97 20.33 18.34
N GLU A 113 -8.95 19.69 18.98
CA GLU A 113 -10.06 20.37 19.64
C GLU A 113 -9.85 20.35 21.15
N ALA A 114 -9.38 21.47 21.69
CA ALA A 114 -9.15 21.62 23.13
C ALA A 114 -10.48 21.81 23.87
N GLN A 115 -10.73 20.96 24.86
CA GLN A 115 -11.88 21.02 25.74
C GLN A 115 -11.46 21.49 27.14
N GLN A 116 -12.27 22.38 27.72
CA GLN A 116 -12.07 22.84 29.08
C GLN A 116 -12.46 21.74 30.06
N THR A 117 -11.58 21.43 31.01
CA THR A 117 -11.89 20.46 32.07
C THR A 117 -12.60 21.14 33.25
N ALA A 118 -13.03 20.34 34.23
CA ALA A 118 -13.58 20.86 35.49
C ALA A 118 -12.58 21.75 36.28
N ASN A 119 -11.28 21.62 36.01
CA ASN A 119 -10.26 22.53 36.51
C ASN A 119 -10.03 23.66 35.48
N PRO A 120 -10.30 24.94 35.81
CA PRO A 120 -10.09 26.07 34.90
C PRO A 120 -8.66 26.22 34.36
N MET A 121 -7.67 25.67 35.06
CA MET A 121 -6.25 25.74 34.68
C MET A 121 -5.82 24.61 33.73
N VAL A 122 -6.71 23.67 33.39
CA VAL A 122 -6.39 22.48 32.60
C VAL A 122 -7.32 22.36 31.41
N THR A 123 -6.74 22.26 30.22
CA THR A 123 -7.41 21.86 28.98
C THR A 123 -6.95 20.46 28.57
N SER A 124 -7.83 19.74 27.90
CA SER A 124 -7.53 18.42 27.33
C SER A 124 -7.89 18.40 25.85
N PHE A 125 -7.10 17.73 25.03
CA PHE A 125 -7.43 17.46 23.63
C PHE A 125 -7.07 16.01 23.31
N ALA A 126 -7.71 15.45 22.29
CA ALA A 126 -7.33 14.16 21.75
C ALA A 126 -6.14 14.35 20.80
N ASP A 127 -5.13 13.48 20.93
CA ASP A 127 -4.00 13.41 20.01
C ASP A 127 -3.95 12.01 19.39
N TYR A 128 -3.51 11.93 18.15
CA TYR A 128 -3.48 10.69 17.37
C TYR A 128 -2.07 10.46 16.85
N SER A 129 -1.51 9.29 17.16
CA SER A 129 -0.22 8.85 16.61
C SER A 129 -0.45 7.72 15.61
N PRO A 130 0.22 7.75 14.44
CA PRO A 130 0.10 6.66 13.47
C PRO A 130 0.76 5.38 13.99
N TYR A 131 0.29 4.24 13.50
CA TYR A 131 1.06 3.01 13.59
C TYR A 131 2.31 3.14 12.69
N PRO A 132 3.52 2.79 13.16
CA PRO A 132 4.73 3.01 12.35
C PRO A 132 4.72 2.24 11.03
N LEU A 133 4.23 1.00 11.01
CA LEU A 133 4.16 0.19 9.78
C LEU A 133 2.84 -0.58 9.69
N LEU A 134 2.08 -0.31 8.63
CA LEU A 134 0.89 -1.06 8.24
C LEU A 134 1.25 -2.14 7.22
N GLY A 135 0.72 -3.35 7.40
CA GLY A 135 0.67 -4.39 6.39
C GLY A 135 -0.70 -4.45 5.72
N VAL A 136 -0.75 -4.45 4.40
CA VAL A 136 -1.98 -4.70 3.63
C VAL A 136 -1.84 -6.01 2.86
N ILE A 137 -2.78 -6.93 3.04
CA ILE A 137 -2.87 -8.15 2.24
C ILE A 137 -4.14 -8.04 1.40
N SER A 138 -4.02 -7.74 0.11
CA SER A 138 -5.20 -7.41 -0.72
C SER A 138 -5.67 -8.56 -1.63
N PRO A 139 -6.98 -8.72 -1.85
CA PRO A 139 -7.53 -9.79 -2.68
C PRO A 139 -7.40 -9.51 -4.18
N TRP A 140 -7.73 -10.52 -5.00
CA TRP A 140 -7.62 -10.48 -6.47
C TRP A 140 -8.79 -9.80 -7.18
N ASN A 141 -9.93 -9.63 -6.51
CA ASN A 141 -11.17 -9.24 -7.16
C ASN A 141 -11.24 -7.74 -7.47
N PHE A 142 -10.42 -6.89 -6.86
CA PHE A 142 -10.19 -5.49 -7.23
C PHE A 142 -8.75 -5.17 -6.77
N PRO A 143 -7.74 -5.68 -7.50
CA PRO A 143 -6.38 -5.76 -6.99
C PRO A 143 -5.71 -4.41 -6.73
N CYS A 144 -5.93 -3.41 -7.58
CA CYS A 144 -5.39 -2.07 -7.43
C CYS A 144 -6.16 -1.30 -6.36
N ALA A 145 -7.49 -1.22 -6.48
CA ALA A 145 -8.34 -0.47 -5.57
C ALA A 145 -8.26 -1.03 -4.14
N LEU A 146 -8.44 -2.34 -3.92
CA LEU A 146 -8.44 -2.88 -2.56
C LEU A 146 -7.04 -2.89 -1.93
N SER A 147 -5.97 -2.84 -2.72
CA SER A 147 -4.63 -2.63 -2.18
C SER A 147 -4.44 -1.22 -1.61
N LEU A 148 -5.10 -0.22 -2.19
CA LEU A 148 -4.95 1.19 -1.84
C LEU A 148 -6.05 1.73 -0.93
N MET A 149 -7.16 1.02 -0.79
CA MET A 149 -8.32 1.43 0.02
C MET A 149 -7.92 1.73 1.47
N ASP A 150 -7.11 0.86 2.08
CA ASP A 150 -6.60 1.04 3.45
C ASP A 150 -5.22 1.71 3.48
N ALA A 151 -4.43 1.57 2.42
CA ALA A 151 -3.09 2.17 2.35
C ALA A 151 -3.15 3.71 2.30
N VAL A 152 -4.08 4.28 1.52
CA VAL A 152 -4.22 5.74 1.40
C VAL A 152 -4.53 6.41 2.74
N PRO A 153 -5.57 6.02 3.52
CA PRO A 153 -5.81 6.61 4.82
C PRO A 153 -4.63 6.42 5.79
N ALA A 154 -3.95 5.27 5.75
CA ALA A 154 -2.79 5.02 6.58
C ALA A 154 -1.61 5.96 6.26
N LEU A 155 -1.33 6.19 4.98
CA LEU A 155 -0.32 7.16 4.54
C LEU A 155 -0.68 8.58 4.98
N VAL A 156 -1.95 8.97 4.86
CA VAL A 156 -2.44 10.28 5.34
C VAL A 156 -2.24 10.41 6.86
N ALA A 157 -2.57 9.36 7.63
CA ALA A 157 -2.36 9.31 9.07
C ALA A 157 -0.87 9.40 9.47
N GLY A 158 0.03 8.92 8.62
CA GLY A 158 1.48 8.99 8.82
C GLY A 158 2.16 7.62 8.97
N CYS A 159 1.49 6.53 8.59
CA CYS A 159 2.07 5.19 8.59
C CYS A 159 3.01 5.00 7.38
N GLY A 160 4.03 4.14 7.52
CA GLY A 160 4.61 3.42 6.38
C GLY A 160 3.71 2.25 6.00
N VAL A 161 3.75 1.79 4.75
CA VAL A 161 2.87 0.73 4.26
C VAL A 161 3.63 -0.30 3.43
N VAL A 162 3.45 -1.57 3.75
CA VAL A 162 3.90 -2.71 2.93
C VAL A 162 2.69 -3.50 2.48
N ILE A 163 2.59 -3.74 1.18
CA ILE A 163 1.41 -4.34 0.55
C ILE A 163 1.80 -5.66 -0.11
N LYS A 164 1.07 -6.73 0.20
CA LYS A 164 1.17 -8.05 -0.44
C LYS A 164 -0.13 -8.36 -1.18
N PRO A 165 -0.26 -8.00 -2.46
CA PRO A 165 -1.45 -8.32 -3.25
C PRO A 165 -1.53 -9.81 -3.57
N SER A 166 -2.74 -10.28 -3.88
CA SER A 166 -2.96 -11.64 -4.39
C SER A 166 -2.03 -11.97 -5.57
N GLU A 167 -1.39 -13.14 -5.47
CA GLU A 167 -0.54 -13.75 -6.48
C GLU A 167 -1.25 -14.05 -7.80
N VAL A 168 -2.59 -14.04 -7.79
CA VAL A 168 -3.44 -14.29 -8.97
C VAL A 168 -3.46 -13.09 -9.92
N THR A 169 -3.30 -11.88 -9.39
CA THR A 169 -3.43 -10.63 -10.14
C THR A 169 -2.27 -9.66 -9.84
N PRO A 170 -1.02 -10.01 -10.20
CA PRO A 170 0.16 -9.23 -9.84
C PRO A 170 0.62 -8.23 -10.91
N ARG A 171 0.04 -8.23 -12.12
CA ARG A 171 0.55 -7.43 -13.25
C ARG A 171 0.43 -5.93 -12.99
N PHE A 172 -0.54 -5.49 -12.19
CA PHE A 172 -0.68 -4.07 -11.84
C PHE A 172 0.46 -3.55 -10.94
N ILE A 173 1.22 -4.43 -10.28
CA ILE A 173 2.23 -4.04 -9.30
C ILE A 173 3.32 -3.19 -9.95
N ASP A 174 3.86 -3.60 -11.11
CA ASP A 174 4.94 -2.88 -11.78
C ASP A 174 4.56 -1.46 -12.24
N PRO A 175 3.47 -1.24 -13.01
CA PRO A 175 3.06 0.11 -13.38
C PRO A 175 2.70 0.96 -12.16
N LEU A 176 2.18 0.35 -11.08
CA LEU A 176 1.93 1.07 -9.84
C LEU A 176 3.22 1.49 -9.13
N MET A 177 4.18 0.58 -8.99
CA MET A 177 5.49 0.87 -8.39
C MET A 177 6.24 1.95 -9.17
N LYS A 178 6.13 1.98 -10.50
CA LYS A 178 6.66 3.08 -11.33
C LYS A 178 6.14 4.45 -10.90
N THR A 179 4.85 4.56 -10.56
CA THR A 179 4.27 5.83 -10.07
C THR A 179 4.83 6.24 -8.70
N ILE A 180 5.13 5.26 -7.85
CA ILE A 180 5.72 5.46 -6.52
C ILE A 180 7.18 5.89 -6.66
N GLU A 181 7.94 5.28 -7.57
CA GLU A 181 9.35 5.58 -7.82
C GLU A 181 9.59 7.00 -8.34
N GLU A 182 8.61 7.58 -9.05
CA GLU A 182 8.59 8.99 -9.45
C GLU A 182 8.37 9.97 -8.28
N CYS A 183 7.99 9.45 -7.11
CA CYS A 183 7.83 10.19 -5.87
C CYS A 183 8.89 9.75 -4.86
N ASP A 184 10.07 10.38 -4.87
CA ASP A 184 11.23 9.94 -4.04
C ASP A 184 10.89 9.67 -2.57
N VAL A 185 10.01 10.49 -1.97
CA VAL A 185 9.58 10.35 -0.57
C VAL A 185 8.81 9.05 -0.32
N LEU A 186 8.07 8.54 -1.31
CA LEU A 186 7.24 7.34 -1.17
C LEU A 186 8.01 6.05 -1.45
N ARG A 187 9.16 6.10 -2.12
CA ARG A 187 9.90 4.93 -2.62
C ARG A 187 10.16 3.85 -1.56
N ASP A 188 10.63 4.25 -0.38
CA ASP A 188 10.88 3.33 0.73
C ASP A 188 9.69 3.27 1.71
N LEU A 189 8.70 4.14 1.58
CA LEU A 189 7.57 4.27 2.52
C LEU A 189 6.37 3.40 2.13
N LEU A 190 6.05 3.33 0.83
CA LEU A 190 4.95 2.54 0.25
C LEU A 190 5.56 1.48 -0.65
N VAL A 191 5.58 0.23 -0.20
CA VAL A 191 6.28 -0.86 -0.90
C VAL A 191 5.35 -2.02 -1.19
N TYR A 192 5.33 -2.45 -2.46
CA TYR A 192 4.68 -3.69 -2.85
C TYR A 192 5.67 -4.85 -2.79
N ILE A 193 5.25 -5.94 -2.16
CA ILE A 193 5.94 -7.23 -2.15
C ILE A 193 5.09 -8.27 -2.88
N ARG A 194 5.74 -9.32 -3.37
CA ARG A 194 5.09 -10.39 -4.14
C ARG A 194 5.19 -11.71 -3.39
N GLY A 195 4.20 -12.58 -3.54
CA GLY A 195 4.22 -13.91 -2.95
C GLY A 195 2.82 -14.45 -2.73
N ALA A 196 2.71 -15.66 -2.19
CA ALA A 196 1.43 -16.30 -1.91
C ALA A 196 1.00 -16.08 -0.45
N GLY A 197 0.14 -16.96 0.07
CA GLY A 197 -0.31 -16.91 1.46
C GLY A 197 0.81 -17.02 2.50
N ASP A 198 1.93 -17.66 2.17
CA ASP A 198 3.11 -17.80 3.03
C ASP A 198 3.83 -16.45 3.26
N VAL A 199 4.02 -15.66 2.20
CA VAL A 199 4.58 -14.30 2.30
C VAL A 199 3.60 -13.38 3.03
N GLY A 200 2.29 -13.54 2.79
CA GLY A 200 1.26 -12.83 3.55
C GLY A 200 1.31 -13.14 5.05
N ALA A 201 1.44 -14.42 5.42
CA ALA A 201 1.58 -14.83 6.81
C ALA A 201 2.87 -14.26 7.44
N ALA A 202 3.99 -14.29 6.69
CA ALA A 202 5.25 -13.73 7.17
C ALA A 202 5.18 -12.20 7.36
N LEU A 203 4.39 -11.48 6.56
CA LEU A 203 4.20 -10.03 6.70
C LEU A 203 3.53 -9.67 8.03
N ILE A 204 2.58 -10.48 8.51
CA ILE A 204 1.86 -10.25 9.78
C ILE A 204 2.85 -10.08 10.95
N ASP A 205 3.92 -10.88 10.98
CA ASP A 205 4.92 -10.83 12.04
C ASP A 205 5.88 -9.62 11.96
N GLN A 206 5.79 -8.80 10.90
CA GLN A 206 6.71 -7.67 10.65
C GLN A 206 6.08 -6.28 10.88
N VAL A 207 4.74 -6.20 10.95
CA VAL A 207 3.97 -4.94 10.93
C VAL A 207 3.26 -4.71 12.26
N ASP A 208 2.86 -3.46 12.52
CA ASP A 208 2.20 -3.08 13.78
C ASP A 208 0.67 -3.16 13.67
N MET A 209 0.13 -3.14 12.44
CA MET A 209 -1.28 -3.30 12.12
C MET A 209 -1.42 -4.05 10.79
N VAL A 210 -2.51 -4.82 10.64
CA VAL A 210 -2.83 -5.55 9.40
C VAL A 210 -4.23 -5.16 8.92
N CYS A 211 -4.34 -4.85 7.63
CA CYS A 211 -5.60 -4.77 6.89
C CYS A 211 -5.66 -5.91 5.86
N PHE A 212 -6.79 -6.62 5.79
CA PHE A 212 -7.02 -7.77 4.93
C PHE A 212 -8.48 -7.84 4.47
#